data_AF-A0A7W4ZAS9-F1
#
_entry.id   AF-A0A7W4ZAS9-F1
#
_cell.length_a   1.000
_cell.length_b   1.000
_cell.length_c   1.000
_cell.angle_alpha   90.00
_cell.angle_beta   90.00
_cell.angle_gamma   90.00
#
_symmetry.space_group_name_H-M   'P 1'
#
loop_
_entity.id
_entity.type
_entity.pdbx_description
1 polymer ?
#
loop_
_entity_poly.entity_id
_entity_poly.type
_entity_poly.pdbx_seq_one_letter_code
_entity_poly.pdbx_strand_id
1 'polypeptide(L)'
;MMGYALKRLGIPASLFSAEKVWSPAGGSAREQVAELAERWGVQRFDLVQVHNLTDWREHLATLRELKAEGKINYIGITTSHGRRHREFEKVMASEDIDFAQLTYNITHREAENRLLPLARERGIAVIANRPYDGGSLIRGLKHREKVPEWATEECYWRWA
;
A
#
# COMPACT_ATOMS: atom_id res chain seq x y z
N MET A 1 -10.69 -13.91 -0.13
CA MET A 1 -9.57 -14.83 -0.41
C MET A 1 -8.59 -14.89 0.76
N MET A 2 -8.04 -13.76 1.24
CA MET A 2 -7.08 -13.75 2.35
C MET A 2 -7.57 -14.40 3.64
N GLY A 3 -8.76 -14.06 4.13
CA GLY A 3 -9.30 -14.70 5.34
C GLY A 3 -9.48 -16.22 5.24
N TYR A 4 -9.83 -16.72 4.05
CA TYR A 4 -9.88 -18.16 3.80
C TYR A 4 -8.49 -18.81 3.90
N ALA A 5 -7.46 -18.17 3.33
CA ALA A 5 -6.09 -18.66 3.41
C ALA A 5 -5.57 -18.65 4.85
N LEU A 6 -5.78 -17.55 5.58
CA LEU A 6 -5.41 -17.42 6.99
C LEU A 6 -6.12 -18.46 7.87
N LYS A 7 -7.41 -18.73 7.62
CA LYS A 7 -8.16 -19.77 8.34
C LYS A 7 -7.60 -21.19 8.10
N ARG A 8 -7.08 -21.47 6.90
CA ARG A 8 -6.53 -22.80 6.56
C ARG A 8 -5.06 -22.97 6.94
N LEU A 9 -4.26 -21.92 6.80
CA LEU A 9 -2.81 -21.97 7.01
C LEU A 9 -2.40 -21.52 8.42
N GLY A 10 -3.33 -20.97 9.19
CA GLY A 10 -3.06 -20.29 10.45
C GLY A 10 -2.65 -18.83 10.23
N ILE A 11 -2.82 -18.02 11.27
CA ILE A 11 -2.38 -16.63 11.30
C ILE A 11 -0.97 -16.59 11.88
N PRO A 12 0.08 -16.29 11.10
CA PRO A 12 1.43 -16.21 11.62
C PRO A 12 1.59 -14.97 12.51
N ALA A 13 2.41 -15.07 13.55
CA ALA A 13 2.72 -13.94 14.44
C ALA A 13 3.39 -12.76 13.71
N SER A 14 4.02 -13.04 12.57
CA SER A 14 4.67 -12.04 11.69
C SER A 14 3.73 -11.45 10.64
N LEU A 15 2.41 -11.75 10.67
CA LEU A 15 1.47 -11.18 9.72
C LEU A 15 1.41 -9.67 9.88
N PHE A 16 1.67 -8.94 8.79
CA PHE A 16 1.34 -7.53 8.66
C PHE A 16 0.14 -7.40 7.72
N SER A 17 -1.03 -7.12 8.29
CA SER A 17 -2.30 -7.04 7.58
C SER A 17 -2.55 -5.62 7.08
N ALA A 18 -2.76 -5.48 5.77
CA ALA A 18 -2.96 -4.17 5.14
C ALA A 18 -4.16 -4.18 4.19
N GLU A 19 -5.01 -3.17 4.29
CA GLU A 19 -6.12 -2.94 3.35
C GLU A 19 -6.28 -1.46 2.98
N LYS A 20 -7.19 -1.19 2.06
CA LYS A 20 -7.59 0.09 1.54
C LYS A 20 -9.09 0.27 1.71
N VAL A 21 -9.50 1.49 2.02
CA VAL A 21 -10.91 1.89 2.04
C VAL A 21 -11.18 2.91 0.94
N TRP A 22 -12.39 2.88 0.42
CA TRP A 22 -12.89 3.81 -0.61
C TRP A 22 -14.40 3.97 -0.45
N SER A 23 -15.02 5.07 -0.87
CA SER A 23 -16.49 5.12 -0.87
C SER A 23 -17.02 5.77 -2.15
N PRO A 24 -17.43 4.96 -3.14
CA PRO A 24 -18.26 5.46 -4.23
C PRO A 24 -19.76 5.50 -3.87
N ALA A 25 -20.20 4.82 -2.79
CA ALA A 25 -21.60 4.41 -2.60
C ALA A 25 -22.16 4.58 -1.17
N GLY A 26 -21.53 5.38 -0.31
CA GLY A 26 -22.17 5.87 0.93
C GLY A 26 -22.07 4.97 2.17
N GLY A 27 -21.08 4.09 2.25
CA GLY A 27 -20.73 3.38 3.50
C GLY A 27 -19.59 4.09 4.25
N SER A 28 -19.68 4.17 5.58
CA SER A 28 -18.64 4.81 6.39
C SER A 28 -17.34 4.00 6.32
N ALA A 29 -16.18 4.66 6.40
CA ALA A 29 -14.89 3.97 6.44
C ALA A 29 -14.82 2.97 7.62
N ARG A 30 -15.53 3.27 8.71
CA ARG A 30 -15.65 2.44 9.91
C ARG A 30 -16.32 1.10 9.63
N GLU A 31 -17.47 1.11 8.95
CA GLU A 31 -18.17 -0.12 8.57
C GLU A 31 -17.31 -0.99 7.64
N GLN A 32 -16.64 -0.36 6.67
CA GLN A 32 -15.75 -1.09 5.76
C GLN A 32 -14.60 -1.77 6.51
N VAL A 33 -13.93 -1.05 7.43
CA VAL A 33 -12.84 -1.64 8.22
C VAL A 33 -13.33 -2.81 9.07
N ALA A 34 -14.49 -2.67 9.72
CA ALA A 34 -15.07 -3.73 10.54
C ALA A 34 -15.40 -4.98 9.70
N GLU A 35 -16.06 -4.79 8.55
CA GLU A 35 -16.40 -5.87 7.64
C GLU A 35 -15.14 -6.56 7.08
N LEU A 36 -14.11 -5.79 6.71
CA LEU A 36 -12.85 -6.34 6.23
C LEU A 36 -12.16 -7.18 7.31
N ALA A 37 -12.20 -6.73 8.57
CA ALA A 37 -11.56 -7.42 9.69
C ALA A 37 -12.25 -8.76 9.96
N GLU A 38 -13.59 -8.78 9.94
CA GLU A 38 -14.39 -10.00 10.04
C GLU A 38 -14.09 -10.95 8.88
N ARG A 39 -14.07 -10.46 7.64
CA ARG A 39 -13.77 -11.26 6.44
C ARG A 39 -12.38 -11.86 6.46
N TRP A 40 -11.39 -11.17 7.04
CA TRP A 40 -10.03 -11.67 7.22
C TRP A 40 -9.87 -12.59 8.44
N GLY A 41 -10.78 -12.50 9.41
CA GLY A 41 -10.67 -13.18 10.69
C GLY A 41 -9.57 -12.59 11.58
N VAL A 42 -9.29 -11.29 11.45
CA VAL A 42 -8.28 -10.58 12.25
C VAL A 42 -8.96 -9.64 13.25
N GLN A 43 -8.36 -9.46 14.43
CA GLN A 43 -8.91 -8.57 15.45
C GLN A 43 -8.73 -7.08 15.12
N ARG A 44 -7.62 -6.76 14.44
CA ARG A 44 -7.24 -5.41 14.01
C ARG A 44 -6.40 -5.50 12.76
N PHE A 45 -6.45 -4.47 11.93
CA PHE A 45 -5.52 -4.31 10.82
C PHE A 45 -4.25 -3.57 11.27
N ASP A 46 -3.11 -3.94 10.69
CA ASP A 46 -1.89 -3.19 10.91
C ASP A 46 -1.90 -1.89 10.13
N LEU A 47 -2.36 -1.90 8.88
CA LEU A 47 -2.41 -0.71 8.03
C LEU A 47 -3.73 -0.60 7.29
N VAL A 48 -4.40 0.55 7.39
CA VAL A 48 -5.53 0.90 6.52
C VAL A 48 -5.22 2.18 5.74
N GLN A 49 -5.41 2.15 4.43
CA GLN A 49 -5.05 3.25 3.54
C GLN A 49 -6.26 3.83 2.80
N VAL A 50 -6.32 5.16 2.66
CA VAL A 50 -7.35 5.80 1.83
C VAL A 50 -7.01 5.61 0.35
N HIS A 51 -7.91 5.00 -0.41
CA HIS A 51 -7.68 4.70 -1.82
C HIS A 51 -7.90 5.93 -2.72
N ASN A 52 -6.87 6.28 -3.50
CA ASN A 52 -6.97 7.24 -4.62
C ASN A 52 -7.43 8.65 -4.24
N LEU A 53 -7.37 9.01 -2.96
CA LEU A 53 -7.75 10.29 -2.40
C LEU A 53 -9.22 10.71 -2.65
N THR A 54 -10.11 9.79 -2.98
CA THR A 54 -11.55 10.10 -3.01
C THR A 54 -12.06 10.31 -1.58
N ASP A 55 -12.71 11.46 -1.34
CA ASP A 55 -13.25 11.88 -0.03
C ASP A 55 -12.28 11.69 1.14
N TRP A 56 -10.98 11.92 0.86
CA TRP A 56 -9.92 11.49 1.75
C TRP A 56 -9.96 12.14 3.12
N ARG A 57 -10.52 13.35 3.25
CA ARG A 57 -10.61 14.06 4.53
C ARG A 57 -11.50 13.32 5.52
N GLU A 58 -12.68 12.91 5.08
CA GLU A 58 -13.64 12.18 5.91
C GLU A 58 -13.11 10.78 6.24
N HIS A 59 -12.56 10.09 5.24
CA HIS A 59 -11.93 8.80 5.43
C HIS A 59 -10.76 8.88 6.42
N LEU A 60 -9.86 9.86 6.26
CA LEU A 60 -8.69 9.99 7.13
C LEU A 60 -9.08 10.36 8.56
N ALA A 61 -10.10 11.22 8.74
CA ALA A 61 -10.66 11.50 10.06
C ALA A 61 -11.18 10.23 10.74
N THR A 62 -11.97 9.42 10.01
CA THR A 62 -12.47 8.15 10.54
C THR A 62 -11.34 7.17 10.86
N LEU A 63 -10.32 7.06 10.00
CA LEU A 63 -9.18 6.19 10.28
C LEU A 63 -8.39 6.64 11.51
N ARG A 64 -8.26 7.95 11.75
CA ARG A 64 -7.63 8.46 12.98
C ARG A 64 -8.39 8.06 14.24
N GLU A 65 -9.72 8.13 14.22
CA GLU A 65 -10.54 7.66 15.33
C GLU A 65 -10.32 6.17 15.59
N LEU A 66 -10.34 5.35 14.53
CA LEU A 66 -10.09 3.91 14.65
C LEU A 66 -8.68 3.59 15.16
N LYS A 67 -7.68 4.41 14.79
CA LYS A 67 -6.31 4.29 15.31
C LYS A 67 -6.28 4.63 16.80
N ALA A 68 -6.93 5.71 17.21
CA ALA A 68 -7.04 6.11 18.62
C ALA A 68 -7.79 5.05 19.48
N GLU A 69 -8.77 4.37 18.90
CA GLU A 69 -9.49 3.25 19.53
C GLU A 69 -8.70 1.92 19.53
N GLY A 70 -7.52 1.87 18.91
CA GLY A 70 -6.70 0.66 18.80
C GLY A 70 -7.25 -0.40 17.84
N LYS A 71 -8.21 -0.03 16.98
CA LYS A 71 -8.78 -0.91 15.94
C LYS A 71 -7.89 -1.06 14.72
N ILE A 72 -6.97 -0.11 14.51
CA ILE A 72 -5.92 -0.16 13.50
C ILE A 72 -4.60 0.38 14.08
N ASN A 73 -3.46 -0.13 13.61
CA ASN A 73 -2.15 0.34 14.11
C ASN A 73 -1.63 1.56 13.32
N TYR A 74 -1.80 1.57 12.01
CA TYR A 74 -1.26 2.56 11.09
C TYR A 74 -2.29 3.01 10.06
N ILE A 75 -2.13 4.25 9.60
CA ILE A 75 -2.94 4.85 8.53
C ILE A 75 -2.04 5.30 7.39
N GLY A 76 -2.60 5.33 6.18
CA GLY A 76 -1.89 5.87 5.05
C GLY A 76 -2.80 6.29 3.90
N ILE A 77 -2.17 6.65 2.80
CA ILE A 77 -2.84 7.03 1.56
C ILE A 77 -2.21 6.32 0.39
N THR A 78 -2.99 6.08 -0.65
CA THR A 78 -2.48 5.47 -1.88
C THR A 78 -2.93 6.21 -3.13
N THR A 79 -2.06 6.24 -4.14
CA THR A 79 -2.41 6.67 -5.51
C THR A 79 -1.79 5.74 -6.55
N SER A 80 -2.52 5.50 -7.64
CA SER A 80 -2.02 4.78 -8.82
C SER A 80 -1.84 5.67 -10.05
N HIS A 81 -2.23 6.94 -9.95
CA HIS A 81 -2.26 7.87 -11.08
C HIS A 81 -1.39 9.10 -10.78
N GLY A 82 -0.28 9.26 -11.50
CA GLY A 82 0.67 10.37 -11.32
C GLY A 82 0.03 11.76 -11.41
N ARG A 83 -1.10 11.90 -12.12
CA ARG A 83 -1.90 13.14 -12.19
C ARG A 83 -2.39 13.64 -10.82
N ARG A 84 -2.39 12.80 -9.79
CA ARG A 84 -2.77 13.17 -8.40
C ARG A 84 -1.58 13.47 -7.49
N HIS A 85 -0.33 13.50 -7.98
CA HIS A 85 0.84 13.74 -7.13
C HIS A 85 0.78 15.07 -6.37
N ARG A 86 0.23 16.14 -6.97
CA ARG A 86 0.06 17.42 -6.26
C ARG A 86 -0.87 17.32 -5.06
N GLU A 87 -1.97 16.59 -5.18
CA GLU A 87 -2.89 16.40 -4.04
C GLU A 87 -2.27 15.45 -3.02
N PHE A 88 -1.63 14.38 -3.49
CA PHE A 88 -0.91 13.43 -2.65
C PHE A 88 0.18 14.11 -1.81
N GLU A 89 0.97 15.00 -2.43
CA GLU A 89 1.97 15.83 -1.74
C GLU A 89 1.34 16.71 -0.68
N LYS A 90 0.22 17.38 -0.99
CA LYS A 90 -0.50 18.23 -0.02
C LYS A 90 -0.90 17.43 1.21
N VAL A 91 -1.48 16.23 1.02
CA VAL A 91 -1.86 15.37 2.13
C VAL A 91 -0.64 14.95 2.94
N MET A 92 0.45 14.49 2.30
CA MET A 92 1.70 14.14 2.99
C MET A 92 2.32 15.32 3.76
N ALA A 93 2.10 16.55 3.31
CA ALA A 93 2.65 17.75 3.95
C ALA A 93 1.77 18.30 5.07
N SER A 94 0.44 18.09 5.03
CA SER A 94 -0.50 18.67 6.00
C SER A 94 -1.02 17.66 7.02
N GLU A 95 -1.01 16.37 6.70
CA GLU A 95 -1.63 15.33 7.51
C GLU A 95 -0.60 14.44 8.19
N ASP A 96 -0.87 14.08 9.45
CA ASP A 96 -0.12 13.03 10.14
C ASP A 96 -0.60 11.65 9.64
N ILE A 97 0.25 10.97 8.88
CA ILE A 97 0.04 9.66 8.27
C ILE A 97 1.30 8.81 8.40
N ASP A 98 1.16 7.49 8.51
CA ASP A 98 2.29 6.59 8.72
C ASP A 98 2.86 6.07 7.38
N PHE A 99 1.99 5.85 6.38
CA PHE A 99 2.36 5.25 5.09
C PHE A 99 1.89 6.05 3.86
N ALA A 100 2.74 6.08 2.84
CA ALA A 100 2.43 6.58 1.51
C ALA A 100 2.70 5.48 0.46
N GLN A 101 1.64 5.04 -0.22
CA GLN A 101 1.74 4.06 -1.30
C GLN A 101 1.55 4.72 -2.66
N LEU A 102 2.61 4.79 -3.46
CA LEU A 102 2.65 5.57 -4.69
C LEU A 102 3.30 4.78 -5.83
N THR A 103 2.99 5.15 -7.08
CA THR A 103 3.62 4.52 -8.24
C THR A 103 5.11 4.85 -8.26
N TYR A 104 5.96 3.83 -8.19
CA TYR A 104 7.40 3.98 -8.28
C TYR A 104 8.04 2.74 -8.88
N ASN A 105 8.79 2.92 -9.97
CA ASN A 105 9.56 1.88 -10.65
C ASN A 105 10.59 2.53 -11.58
N ILE A 106 11.42 1.72 -12.24
CA ILE A 106 12.52 2.21 -13.09
C ILE A 106 12.06 3.13 -14.24
N THR A 107 10.83 3.00 -14.72
CA THR A 107 10.27 3.87 -15.78
C THR A 107 9.40 5.02 -15.22
N HIS A 108 8.96 4.93 -13.97
CA HIS A 108 8.10 5.92 -13.30
C HIS A 108 8.78 6.44 -12.03
N ARG A 109 9.68 7.39 -12.22
CA ARG A 109 10.56 7.94 -11.18
C ARG A 109 10.17 9.33 -10.67
N GLU A 110 9.01 9.86 -11.10
CA GLU A 110 8.55 11.21 -10.75
C GLU A 110 8.48 11.47 -9.24
N ALA A 111 8.19 10.44 -8.44
CA ALA A 111 8.14 10.51 -6.99
C ALA A 111 9.49 10.94 -6.36
N GLU A 112 10.63 10.69 -7.00
CA GLU A 112 11.96 11.11 -6.53
C GLU A 112 12.10 12.61 -6.43
N ASN A 113 11.40 13.37 -7.29
CA ASN A 113 11.52 14.82 -7.34
C ASN A 113 11.02 15.48 -6.05
N ARG A 114 10.00 14.90 -5.41
CA ARG A 114 9.33 15.55 -4.27
C ARG A 114 8.73 14.62 -3.23
N LEU A 115 8.03 13.56 -3.65
CA LEU A 115 7.30 12.69 -2.72
C LEU A 115 8.23 11.85 -1.84
N LEU A 116 9.29 11.26 -2.40
CA LEU A 116 10.26 10.47 -1.61
C LEU A 116 11.08 11.36 -0.65
N PRO A 117 11.60 12.53 -1.06
CA PRO A 117 12.21 13.48 -0.12
C PRO A 117 11.26 13.91 1.00
N LEU A 118 10.00 14.23 0.66
CA LEU A 118 8.98 14.63 1.63
C LEU A 118 8.67 13.51 2.61
N ALA A 119 8.53 12.27 2.13
CA ALA A 119 8.28 11.11 2.99
C ALA A 119 9.41 10.96 4.02
N ARG A 120 10.67 11.08 3.58
CA ARG A 120 11.84 11.03 4.47
C ARG A 120 11.85 12.17 5.49
N GLU A 121 11.55 13.40 5.05
CA GLU A 121 11.48 14.59 5.92
C GLU A 121 10.42 14.43 7.02
N ARG A 122 9.27 13.84 6.66
CA ARG A 122 8.10 13.67 7.54
C ARG A 122 8.09 12.36 8.33
N GLY A 123 9.05 11.46 8.08
CA GLY A 123 9.07 10.12 8.70
C GLY A 123 7.97 9.17 8.19
N ILE A 124 7.47 9.38 6.96
CA ILE A 124 6.43 8.56 6.34
C ILE A 124 7.08 7.36 5.64
N ALA A 125 6.60 6.15 5.93
CA ALA A 125 7.05 4.94 5.26
C ALA A 125 6.48 4.86 3.83
N VAL A 126 7.30 4.45 2.85
CA VAL A 126 6.90 4.39 1.44
C VAL A 126 6.68 2.95 0.99
N ILE A 127 5.56 2.71 0.30
CA ILE A 127 5.26 1.46 -0.40
C ILE A 127 5.28 1.73 -1.90
N ALA A 128 6.23 1.11 -2.63
CA ALA A 128 6.30 1.22 -4.08
C ALA A 128 5.19 0.38 -4.74
N ASN A 129 4.21 1.06 -5.33
CA ASN A 129 3.16 0.46 -6.12
C ASN A 129 3.60 0.29 -7.58
N ARG A 130 3.09 -0.76 -8.24
CA ARG A 130 3.41 -1.14 -9.62
C ARG A 130 4.93 -1.24 -9.88
N PRO A 131 5.70 -2.02 -9.08
CA PRO A 131 7.14 -2.15 -9.27
C PRO A 131 7.53 -2.71 -10.66
N TYR A 132 6.66 -3.53 -11.26
CA TYR A 132 6.83 -4.07 -12.62
C TYR A 132 5.94 -3.41 -13.68
N ASP A 133 5.33 -2.26 -13.36
CA ASP A 133 4.38 -1.52 -14.23
C ASP A 133 3.28 -2.42 -14.84
N GLY A 134 2.59 -3.19 -13.98
CA GLY A 134 1.57 -4.14 -14.43
C GLY A 134 2.13 -5.30 -15.28
N GLY A 135 3.42 -5.59 -15.12
CA GLY A 135 4.13 -6.64 -15.85
C GLY A 135 4.74 -6.19 -17.18
N SER A 136 4.57 -4.93 -17.59
CA SER A 136 5.15 -4.42 -18.86
C SER A 136 6.68 -4.54 -18.87
N LEU A 137 7.33 -4.20 -17.76
CA LEU A 137 8.79 -4.19 -17.61
C LEU A 137 9.43 -5.58 -17.77
N ILE A 138 8.68 -6.63 -17.44
CA ILE A 138 9.16 -8.01 -17.47
C ILE A 138 8.56 -8.82 -18.63
N ARG A 139 7.66 -8.23 -19.42
CA ARG A 139 6.94 -8.94 -20.50
C ARG A 139 7.88 -9.51 -21.55
N GLY A 140 8.96 -8.78 -21.87
CA GLY A 140 9.98 -9.17 -22.83
C GLY A 140 11.06 -10.12 -22.29
N LEU A 141 11.10 -10.37 -20.97
CA LEU A 141 12.11 -11.24 -20.36
C LEU A 141 11.81 -12.74 -20.56
N LYS A 142 10.70 -13.08 -21.23
CA LYS A 142 10.34 -14.47 -21.50
C LYS A 142 11.29 -15.10 -22.55
N HIS A 143 12.10 -16.04 -22.07
CA HIS A 143 12.68 -17.18 -22.80
C HIS A 143 13.97 -17.03 -23.64
N ARG A 144 14.78 -15.95 -23.53
CA ARG A 144 16.00 -15.86 -24.38
C ARG A 144 17.31 -15.44 -23.72
N GLU A 145 17.30 -15.01 -22.46
CA GLU A 145 18.50 -14.49 -21.80
C GLU A 145 18.84 -15.34 -20.57
N LYS A 146 20.12 -15.70 -20.40
CA LYS A 146 20.61 -16.25 -19.13
C LYS A 146 20.38 -15.21 -18.04
N VAL A 147 19.93 -15.64 -16.86
CA VAL A 147 19.95 -14.75 -15.68
C VAL A 147 21.39 -14.27 -15.49
N PRO A 148 21.64 -12.97 -15.24
CA PRO A 148 22.98 -12.51 -14.88
C PRO A 148 23.53 -13.31 -13.68
N GLU A 149 24.82 -13.64 -13.69
CA GLU A 149 25.44 -14.48 -12.64
C GLU A 149 25.20 -13.94 -11.23
N TRP A 150 25.31 -12.62 -11.05
CA TRP A 150 25.06 -11.95 -9.76
C TRP A 150 23.67 -12.26 -9.19
N ALA A 151 22.63 -12.40 -10.02
CA ALA A 151 21.28 -12.66 -9.54
C ALA A 151 21.08 -14.14 -9.15
N THR A 152 21.87 -15.06 -9.71
CA THR A 152 21.91 -16.45 -9.23
C THR A 152 22.63 -16.54 -7.89
N GLU A 153 23.70 -15.77 -7.69
CA GLU A 153 24.49 -15.76 -6.45
C GLU A 153 23.76 -15.06 -5.29
N GLU A 154 23.19 -13.89 -5.54
CA GLU A 154 22.62 -13.06 -4.47
C GLU A 154 21.14 -13.34 -4.20
N CYS A 155 20.36 -13.66 -5.24
CA CYS A 155 18.90 -13.83 -5.13
C CYS A 155 18.46 -15.30 -5.19
N TYR A 156 19.40 -16.25 -5.28
CA TYR A 156 19.14 -17.69 -5.43
C TYR A 156 18.15 -18.03 -6.57
N TRP A 157 18.11 -17.18 -7.61
CA TRP A 157 17.11 -17.28 -8.66
C TRP A 157 17.56 -18.24 -9.77
N ARG A 158 16.66 -19.14 -10.19
CA ARG A 158 16.83 -20.04 -11.34
C ARG A 158 15.58 -19.97 -12.21
N TRP A 159 15.74 -19.90 -13.53
CA TRP A 159 14.60 -20.10 -14.44
C TRP A 159 14.09 -21.53 -14.26
N ALA A 160 12.77 -21.68 -14.07
CA ALA A 160 12.07 -22.96 -14.13
C ALA A 160 11.80 -23.36 -15.59
#